data_AF-A0AAW1LGF5-F1
#
_entry.id   AF-A0AAW1LGF5-F1
#
_cell.length_a   1.000
_cell.length_b   1.000
_cell.length_c   1.000
_cell.angle_alpha   90.00
_cell.angle_beta   90.00
_cell.angle_gamma   90.00
#
_symmetry.space_group_name_H-M   'P 1'
#
loop_
_entity.id
_entity.type
_entity.pdbx_description
1 polymer ?
#
loop_
_entity_poly.entity_id
_entity_poly.type
_entity_poly.pdbx_seq_one_letter_code
_entity_poly.pdbx_strand_id
1 'polypeptide(L)'
;MKKELEDYMDYDVGSYCKDDWNLAQKLMLRGCDPLPRRRCLTRASKLYLKPYPINESLWKIPEGRNVRWNLYKCRDFECLSSKNPNRGYTKCTGCFEMEKEVLKWVNKSSVPPTDFLISDVLDVKPGEIRIGLDYSVGTGTFAARMRERNVTIISTALNLGAPFNEMIALRGLLPLYITPNQRLPFFENTMDLIHTTGLLDGWIDLLLLDFILFDWDRVLRPGGLLWVDKFFCNRKDLDDYMYMFLQFRYKKHKWVVAPKSKDEVYLSALLEKPPRSL
;
A
#
# COMPACT_ATOMS: atom_id res chain seq x y z
N MET A 1 13.60 10.52 -20.44
CA MET A 1 13.17 11.39 -19.32
C MET A 1 12.83 12.81 -19.77
N LYS A 2 13.77 13.62 -20.31
CA LYS A 2 13.45 15.00 -20.76
C LYS A 2 12.26 15.07 -21.72
N LYS A 3 12.32 14.33 -22.84
CA LYS A 3 11.23 14.27 -23.83
C LYS A 3 9.90 13.81 -23.22
N GLU A 4 9.93 12.79 -22.36
CA GLU A 4 8.74 12.28 -21.67
C GLU A 4 8.11 13.33 -20.74
N LEU A 5 8.94 14.15 -20.09
CA LEU A 5 8.48 15.25 -19.24
C LEU A 5 7.92 16.42 -20.08
N GLU A 6 8.57 16.74 -21.19
CA GLU A 6 8.06 17.72 -22.16
C GLU A 6 6.69 17.27 -22.70
N ASP A 7 6.56 16.00 -23.10
CA ASP A 7 5.29 15.42 -23.58
C ASP A 7 4.18 15.45 -22.49
N TYR A 8 4.54 15.24 -21.22
CA TYR A 8 3.62 15.33 -20.07
C TYR A 8 3.17 16.77 -19.77
N MET A 9 4.06 17.74 -20.02
CA MET A 9 3.84 19.17 -19.81
C MET A 9 3.29 19.90 -21.04
N ASP A 10 3.09 19.19 -22.15
CA ASP A 10 2.51 19.70 -23.38
C ASP A 10 0.97 19.73 -23.29
N TYR A 11 0.44 20.89 -22.90
CA TYR A 11 -0.99 21.18 -22.81
C TYR A 11 -1.26 22.69 -22.91
N ASP A 12 -2.45 23.05 -23.37
CA ASP A 12 -2.95 24.42 -23.31
C ASP A 12 -3.60 24.70 -21.95
N VAL A 13 -3.40 25.92 -21.42
CA VAL A 13 -3.99 26.32 -20.14
C VAL A 13 -5.52 26.29 -20.22
N GLY A 14 -6.16 25.62 -19.25
CA GLY A 14 -7.62 25.46 -19.19
C GLY A 14 -8.18 24.39 -20.14
N SER A 15 -7.36 23.81 -21.02
CA SER A 15 -7.75 22.67 -21.86
C SER A 15 -7.79 21.36 -21.06
N TYR A 16 -8.22 20.27 -21.68
CA TYR A 16 -8.14 18.94 -21.06
C TYR A 16 -6.74 18.36 -21.18
N CYS A 17 -6.21 17.83 -20.07
CA CYS A 17 -4.97 17.06 -20.12
C CYS A 17 -5.13 15.83 -21.03
N LYS A 18 -4.01 15.37 -21.61
CA LYS A 18 -3.93 14.05 -22.25
C LYS A 18 -4.25 12.96 -21.22
N ASP A 19 -4.79 11.84 -21.68
CA ASP A 19 -5.03 10.67 -20.83
C ASP A 19 -3.71 9.89 -20.68
N ASP A 20 -2.84 10.36 -19.79
CA ASP A 20 -1.42 9.99 -19.73
C ASP A 20 -0.97 9.58 -18.32
N TRP A 21 -1.87 9.04 -17.50
CA TRP A 21 -1.54 8.64 -16.13
C TRP A 21 -0.42 7.59 -16.07
N ASN A 22 -0.28 6.74 -17.10
CA ASN A 22 0.78 5.76 -17.21
C ASN A 22 2.15 6.41 -17.47
N LEU A 23 2.19 7.48 -18.28
CA LEU A 23 3.38 8.31 -18.48
C LEU A 23 3.74 9.04 -17.18
N ALA A 24 2.75 9.60 -16.49
CA ALA A 24 2.91 10.24 -15.19
C ALA A 24 3.54 9.27 -14.17
N GLN A 25 2.99 8.06 -14.00
CA GLN A 25 3.54 7.04 -13.11
C GLN A 25 4.97 6.63 -13.51
N LYS A 26 5.23 6.50 -14.81
CA LYS A 26 6.56 6.17 -15.35
C LYS A 26 7.58 7.26 -15.01
N LEU A 27 7.20 8.53 -15.09
CA LEU A 27 8.05 9.66 -14.69
C LEU A 27 8.31 9.64 -13.18
N MET A 28 7.28 9.42 -12.34
CA MET A 28 7.44 9.30 -10.88
C MET A 28 8.42 8.18 -10.51
N LEU A 29 8.24 6.98 -11.08
CA LEU A 29 9.12 5.83 -10.83
C LEU A 29 10.57 6.06 -11.28
N ARG A 30 10.79 7.02 -12.19
CA ARG A 30 12.11 7.43 -12.69
C ARG A 30 12.69 8.66 -11.97
N GLY A 31 12.10 9.06 -10.84
CA GLY A 31 12.63 10.12 -9.98
C GLY A 31 12.03 11.52 -10.23
N CYS A 32 10.96 11.64 -11.00
CA CYS A 32 10.21 12.90 -11.13
C CYS A 32 9.05 13.00 -10.12
N ASP A 33 9.19 12.42 -8.93
CA ASP A 33 8.19 12.45 -7.86
C ASP A 33 8.59 13.56 -6.84
N PRO A 34 7.73 14.57 -6.55
CA PRO A 34 6.41 14.80 -7.11
C PRO A 34 6.48 15.39 -8.52
N LEU A 35 5.47 15.07 -9.33
CA LEU A 35 5.34 15.64 -10.66
C LEU A 35 5.03 17.15 -10.61
N PRO A 36 5.47 17.92 -11.62
CA PRO A 36 5.06 19.31 -11.76
C PRO A 36 3.54 19.43 -11.89
N ARG A 37 2.97 20.47 -11.29
CA ARG A 37 1.54 20.78 -11.40
C ARG A 37 1.19 21.16 -12.83
N ARG A 38 0.07 20.64 -13.33
CA ARG A 38 -0.48 21.02 -14.64
C ARG A 38 -1.60 22.04 -14.51
N ARG A 39 -1.72 22.94 -15.49
CA ARG A 39 -2.83 23.91 -15.61
C ARG A 39 -3.86 23.47 -16.66
N CYS A 40 -4.09 22.16 -16.76
CA CYS A 40 -5.13 21.55 -17.60
C CYS A 40 -6.13 20.80 -16.72
N LEU A 41 -7.33 20.56 -17.25
CA LEU A 41 -8.41 19.85 -16.58
C LEU A 41 -8.22 18.33 -16.72
N THR A 42 -8.24 17.63 -15.60
CA THR A 42 -8.22 16.16 -15.58
C THR A 42 -9.50 15.62 -16.18
N ARG A 43 -9.38 14.73 -17.17
CA ARG A 43 -10.52 14.03 -17.74
C ARG A 43 -11.09 13.05 -16.71
N ALA A 44 -12.38 13.14 -16.45
CA ALA A 44 -13.15 12.19 -15.66
C ALA A 44 -13.92 11.20 -16.55
N SER A 45 -14.52 10.17 -15.95
CA SER A 45 -15.49 9.34 -16.66
C SER A 45 -16.70 10.19 -17.09
N LYS A 46 -17.22 9.94 -18.29
CA LYS A 46 -18.44 10.62 -18.78
C LYS A 46 -19.69 10.19 -18.01
N LEU A 47 -19.66 8.99 -17.41
CA LEU A 47 -20.78 8.41 -16.69
C LEU A 47 -20.46 8.43 -15.21
N TYR A 48 -21.05 9.38 -14.49
CA TYR A 48 -21.00 9.42 -13.03
C TYR A 48 -22.08 8.51 -12.45
N LEU A 49 -21.67 7.65 -11.53
CA LEU A 49 -22.59 6.95 -10.63
C LEU A 49 -22.30 7.31 -9.18
N LYS A 50 -23.38 7.49 -8.42
CA LYS A 50 -23.29 7.70 -6.98
C LYS A 50 -22.56 6.51 -6.34
N PRO A 51 -21.46 6.73 -5.59
CA PRO A 51 -20.78 5.68 -4.86
C PRO A 51 -21.69 5.02 -3.83
N TYR A 52 -21.37 3.78 -3.46
CA TYR A 52 -22.03 3.09 -2.36
C TYR A 52 -21.82 3.87 -1.04
N PRO A 53 -22.80 3.86 -0.12
CA PRO A 53 -22.59 4.41 1.22
C PRO A 53 -21.50 3.65 1.97
N ILE A 54 -20.85 4.29 2.95
CA ILE A 54 -19.62 3.79 3.55
C ILE A 54 -19.75 2.41 4.23
N ASN A 55 -20.92 2.12 4.79
CA ASN A 55 -21.22 0.83 5.42
C ASN A 55 -21.24 -0.34 4.41
N GLU A 56 -21.56 -0.08 3.14
CA GLU A 56 -21.57 -1.08 2.07
C GLU A 56 -20.26 -1.08 1.27
N SER A 57 -19.69 0.11 1.03
CA SER A 57 -18.55 0.29 0.12
C SER A 57 -17.28 -0.42 0.58
N LEU A 58 -17.15 -0.73 1.88
CA LEU A 58 -15.95 -1.38 2.40
C LEU A 58 -15.75 -2.79 1.86
N TRP A 59 -16.82 -3.56 1.64
CA TRP A 59 -16.71 -4.98 1.28
C TRP A 59 -17.42 -5.34 -0.03
N LYS A 60 -17.80 -4.33 -0.81
CA LYS A 60 -18.44 -4.48 -2.11
C LYS A 60 -17.53 -3.93 -3.20
N ILE A 61 -17.42 -4.67 -4.31
CA ILE A 61 -16.75 -4.15 -5.51
C ILE A 61 -17.54 -2.93 -6.02
N PRO A 62 -16.92 -1.77 -6.19
CA PRO A 62 -17.58 -0.58 -6.67
C PRO A 62 -17.94 -0.70 -8.16
N GLU A 63 -18.86 0.14 -8.62
CA GLU A 63 -19.21 0.22 -10.03
C GLU A 63 -18.00 0.72 -10.86
N GLY A 64 -17.63 -0.04 -11.90
CA GLY A 64 -16.51 0.30 -12.78
C GLY A 64 -16.70 1.56 -13.62
N ARG A 65 -17.92 2.11 -13.71
CA ARG A 65 -18.23 3.30 -14.53
C ARG A 65 -17.53 4.57 -14.06
N ASN A 66 -17.17 4.65 -12.77
CA ASN A 66 -16.40 5.76 -12.22
C ASN A 66 -14.89 5.65 -12.48
N VAL A 67 -14.43 4.57 -13.12
CA VAL A 67 -13.01 4.32 -13.45
C VAL A 67 -12.76 4.56 -14.93
N ARG A 68 -11.57 5.10 -15.25
CA ARG A 68 -11.14 5.30 -16.65
C ARG A 68 -10.30 4.12 -17.12
N TRP A 69 -10.93 3.25 -17.91
CA TRP A 69 -10.34 1.97 -18.29
C TRP A 69 -9.34 2.01 -19.45
N ASN A 70 -9.24 3.12 -20.20
CA ASN A 70 -8.59 3.19 -21.51
C ASN A 70 -7.18 2.59 -21.58
N LEU A 71 -6.36 2.82 -20.55
CA LEU A 71 -4.96 2.40 -20.47
C LEU A 71 -4.73 1.11 -19.68
N TYR A 72 -5.80 0.45 -19.23
CA TYR A 72 -5.74 -0.89 -18.65
C TYR A 72 -6.13 -1.93 -19.70
N LYS A 73 -5.65 -3.17 -19.52
CA LYS A 73 -6.08 -4.30 -20.36
C LYS A 73 -7.55 -4.66 -20.10
N CYS A 74 -7.96 -4.61 -18.84
CA CYS A 74 -9.34 -4.81 -18.43
C CYS A 74 -10.21 -3.56 -18.63
N ARG A 75 -11.52 -3.78 -18.79
CA ARG A 75 -12.53 -2.72 -18.97
C ARG A 75 -13.55 -2.63 -17.83
N ASP A 76 -13.43 -3.52 -16.85
CA ASP A 76 -14.23 -3.59 -15.64
C ASP A 76 -13.46 -4.34 -14.55
N PHE A 77 -14.02 -4.38 -13.34
CA PHE A 77 -13.43 -5.09 -12.21
C PHE A 77 -13.54 -6.62 -12.34
N GLU A 78 -14.56 -7.14 -13.02
CA GLU A 78 -14.75 -8.59 -13.20
C GLU A 78 -13.59 -9.21 -14.00
N CYS A 79 -13.14 -8.51 -15.04
CA CYS A 79 -11.96 -8.88 -15.81
C CYS A 79 -10.68 -8.99 -14.95
N LEU A 80 -10.59 -8.29 -13.80
CA LEU A 80 -9.42 -8.33 -12.91
C LEU A 80 -9.37 -9.57 -12.02
N SER A 81 -10.36 -10.48 -12.12
CA SER A 81 -10.39 -11.74 -11.39
C SER A 81 -9.10 -12.54 -11.53
N SER A 82 -8.69 -13.22 -10.47
CA SER A 82 -7.53 -14.12 -10.47
C SER A 82 -7.65 -15.26 -11.49
N LYS A 83 -8.88 -15.61 -11.89
CA LYS A 83 -9.18 -16.62 -12.91
C LYS A 83 -8.86 -16.16 -14.33
N ASN A 84 -8.74 -14.84 -14.57
CA ASN A 84 -8.41 -14.31 -15.89
C ASN A 84 -6.87 -14.22 -16.07
N PRO A 85 -6.26 -15.02 -16.96
CA PRO A 85 -4.81 -14.96 -17.21
C PRO A 85 -4.39 -13.67 -17.93
N ASN A 86 -5.31 -13.01 -18.65
CA ASN A 86 -5.05 -11.83 -19.48
C ASN A 86 -5.35 -10.50 -18.77
N ARG A 87 -5.60 -10.53 -17.45
CA ARG A 87 -5.99 -9.36 -16.64
C ARG A 87 -4.98 -8.20 -16.63
N GLY A 88 -3.74 -8.44 -17.07
CA GLY A 88 -2.74 -7.39 -17.27
C GLY A 88 -2.01 -6.92 -16.02
N TYR A 89 -2.21 -7.61 -14.89
CA TYR A 89 -1.45 -7.38 -13.65
C TYR A 89 -1.13 -8.72 -12.95
N THR A 90 0.00 -8.76 -12.26
CA THR A 90 0.50 -9.96 -11.55
C THR A 90 0.66 -9.76 -10.04
N LYS A 91 0.65 -8.52 -9.57
CA LYS A 91 0.81 -8.18 -8.14
C LYS A 91 -0.53 -8.31 -7.42
N CYS A 92 -0.55 -8.88 -6.21
CA CYS A 92 -1.78 -9.02 -5.40
C CYS A 92 -2.86 -9.92 -6.06
N THR A 93 -2.56 -11.21 -6.23
CA THR A 93 -3.52 -12.17 -6.81
C THR A 93 -4.77 -12.29 -5.95
N GLY A 94 -5.94 -12.03 -6.54
CA GLY A 94 -7.24 -12.14 -5.86
C GLY A 94 -7.66 -10.90 -5.08
N CYS A 95 -6.93 -9.79 -5.16
CA CYS A 95 -7.25 -8.59 -4.37
C CYS A 95 -8.51 -7.84 -4.83
N PHE A 96 -9.10 -8.24 -5.96
CA PHE A 96 -10.41 -7.81 -6.44
C PHE A 96 -11.53 -8.82 -6.14
N GLU A 97 -11.28 -9.81 -5.27
CA GLU A 97 -12.26 -10.81 -4.83
C GLU A 97 -12.58 -10.54 -3.35
N MET A 98 -13.61 -9.71 -3.10
CA MET A 98 -13.90 -9.19 -1.76
C MET A 98 -14.24 -10.30 -0.76
N GLU A 99 -14.82 -11.40 -1.22
CA GLU A 99 -15.11 -12.61 -0.45
C GLU A 99 -13.84 -13.28 0.13
N LYS A 100 -12.68 -13.06 -0.49
CA LYS A 100 -11.38 -13.51 0.04
C LYS A 100 -10.73 -12.43 0.89
N GLU A 101 -10.79 -11.18 0.44
CA GLU A 101 -10.21 -10.05 1.17
C GLU A 101 -10.84 -9.85 2.56
N VAL A 102 -12.14 -10.11 2.68
CA VAL A 102 -12.88 -10.07 3.96
C VAL A 102 -12.45 -11.18 4.93
N LEU A 103 -11.53 -12.08 4.60
CA LEU A 103 -11.02 -13.06 5.57
C LEU A 103 -9.67 -12.66 6.17
N LYS A 104 -8.99 -11.67 5.58
CA LYS A 104 -7.65 -11.25 6.02
C LYS A 104 -7.67 -10.60 7.40
N TRP A 105 -6.70 -10.97 8.24
CA TRP A 105 -6.46 -10.51 9.62
C TRP A 105 -7.59 -10.75 10.63
N VAL A 106 -8.59 -11.59 10.28
CA VAL A 106 -9.70 -11.96 11.19
C VAL A 106 -9.44 -13.29 11.87
N ASN A 107 -9.08 -14.31 11.08
CA ASN A 107 -8.80 -15.66 11.56
C ASN A 107 -7.32 -15.97 11.32
N LYS A 108 -6.75 -16.83 12.17
CA LYS A 108 -5.39 -17.32 11.96
C LYS A 108 -5.38 -18.25 10.75
N SER A 109 -4.87 -17.75 9.63
CA SER A 109 -4.90 -18.41 8.32
C SER A 109 -3.77 -19.43 8.09
N SER A 110 -2.72 -19.42 8.92
CA SER A 110 -1.56 -20.29 8.74
C SER A 110 -1.17 -21.06 10.00
N VAL A 111 -0.57 -22.23 9.80
CA VAL A 111 0.09 -23.04 10.84
C VAL A 111 1.53 -23.30 10.38
N PRO A 112 2.57 -22.78 11.08
CA PRO A 112 2.48 -21.86 12.22
C PRO A 112 1.88 -20.49 11.82
N PRO A 113 1.22 -19.77 12.74
CA PRO A 113 0.61 -18.49 12.46
C PRO A 113 1.70 -17.42 12.26
N THR A 114 1.95 -17.07 11.01
CA THR A 114 2.74 -15.87 10.65
C THR A 114 1.88 -14.63 10.60
N ASP A 115 0.55 -14.79 10.53
CA ASP A 115 -0.41 -13.70 10.54
C ASP A 115 -0.68 -13.20 11.96
N PHE A 116 -0.57 -11.89 12.16
CA PHE A 116 -1.07 -11.24 13.37
C PHE A 116 -2.50 -10.76 13.15
N LEU A 117 -3.38 -11.01 14.13
CA LEU A 117 -4.75 -10.52 14.07
C LEU A 117 -4.76 -9.03 14.39
N ILE A 118 -5.65 -8.28 13.75
CA ILE A 118 -5.82 -6.84 14.04
C ILE A 118 -6.19 -6.62 15.51
N SER A 119 -7.02 -7.49 16.10
CA SER A 119 -7.35 -7.44 17.53
C SER A 119 -6.07 -7.52 18.38
N ASP A 120 -5.24 -8.54 18.13
CA ASP A 120 -4.05 -8.77 18.94
C ASP A 120 -3.04 -7.63 18.82
N VAL A 121 -2.96 -6.97 17.66
CA VAL A 121 -2.06 -5.82 17.46
C VAL A 121 -2.58 -4.59 18.18
N LEU A 122 -3.88 -4.31 18.08
CA LEU A 122 -4.50 -3.17 18.76
C LEU A 122 -4.51 -3.34 20.29
N ASP A 123 -4.59 -4.58 20.79
CA ASP A 123 -4.53 -4.89 22.21
C ASP A 123 -3.16 -4.62 22.85
N VAL A 124 -2.09 -4.49 22.05
CA VAL A 124 -0.77 -4.07 22.56
C VAL A 124 -0.80 -2.64 23.09
N LYS A 125 -1.59 -1.76 22.47
CA LYS A 125 -1.77 -0.36 22.88
C LYS A 125 -3.24 0.09 22.74
N PRO A 126 -4.13 -0.40 23.63
CA PRO A 126 -5.57 -0.16 23.51
C PRO A 126 -5.89 1.33 23.49
N GLY A 127 -6.61 1.79 22.45
CA GLY A 127 -7.04 3.18 22.30
C GLY A 127 -5.95 4.16 21.85
N GLU A 128 -4.70 3.74 21.68
CA GLU A 128 -3.61 4.63 21.26
C GLU A 128 -3.40 4.68 19.74
N ILE A 129 -3.84 3.65 19.01
CA ILE A 129 -3.71 3.55 17.55
C ILE A 129 -4.96 4.14 16.89
N ARG A 130 -4.82 5.27 16.19
CA ARG A 130 -5.93 6.03 15.61
C ARG A 130 -5.69 6.40 14.15
N ILE A 131 -4.42 6.63 13.79
CA ILE A 131 -4.00 6.90 12.42
C ILE A 131 -2.77 6.06 12.04
N GLY A 132 -2.78 5.52 10.82
CA GLY A 132 -1.65 4.75 10.32
C GLY A 132 -1.46 4.84 8.82
N LEU A 133 -0.31 4.32 8.39
CA LEU A 133 0.10 4.21 7.00
C LEU A 133 0.16 2.73 6.62
N ASP A 134 -0.49 2.36 5.51
CA ASP A 134 -0.37 1.04 4.91
C ASP A 134 0.50 1.13 3.66
N TYR A 135 1.75 0.70 3.80
CA TYR A 135 2.77 0.73 2.77
C TYR A 135 2.81 -0.60 2.00
N SER A 136 1.69 -0.93 1.37
CA SER A 136 1.45 -2.24 0.74
C SER A 136 0.85 -2.08 -0.66
N VAL A 137 0.86 -3.14 -1.46
CA VAL A 137 0.09 -3.19 -2.72
C VAL A 137 -1.24 -3.89 -2.48
N GLY A 138 -2.35 -3.23 -2.76
CA GLY A 138 -3.65 -3.85 -2.68
C GLY A 138 -4.79 -2.88 -2.94
N THR A 139 -6.00 -3.33 -2.65
CA THR A 139 -7.24 -2.58 -2.90
C THR A 139 -7.74 -1.81 -1.67
N GLY A 140 -6.91 -1.68 -0.62
CA GLY A 140 -7.25 -1.00 0.64
C GLY A 140 -7.88 -1.91 1.71
N THR A 141 -7.70 -3.23 1.61
CA THR A 141 -8.31 -4.20 2.55
C THR A 141 -7.89 -3.98 4.00
N PHE A 142 -6.60 -3.70 4.24
CA PHE A 142 -6.12 -3.38 5.58
C PHE A 142 -6.79 -2.11 6.13
N ALA A 143 -6.87 -1.06 5.31
CA ALA A 143 -7.57 0.17 5.66
C ALA A 143 -9.07 -0.05 5.95
N ALA A 144 -9.75 -0.91 5.19
CA ALA A 144 -11.14 -1.26 5.45
C ALA A 144 -11.32 -1.93 6.82
N ARG A 145 -10.45 -2.89 7.16
CA ARG A 145 -10.47 -3.57 8.46
C ARG A 145 -10.20 -2.65 9.64
N MET A 146 -9.18 -1.81 9.50
CA MET A 146 -8.81 -0.85 10.54
C MET A 146 -9.92 0.19 10.74
N ARG A 147 -10.64 0.56 9.68
CA ARG A 147 -11.81 1.46 9.78
C ARG A 147 -12.96 0.89 10.60
N GLU A 148 -13.22 -0.42 10.53
CA GLU A 148 -14.21 -1.08 11.40
C GLU A 148 -13.82 -1.01 12.90
N ARG A 149 -12.55 -0.72 13.18
CA ARG A 149 -12.01 -0.45 14.52
C ARG A 149 -11.80 1.05 14.80
N ASN A 150 -12.40 1.93 13.98
CA ASN A 150 -12.25 3.38 14.05
C ASN A 150 -10.81 3.90 13.88
N VAL A 151 -9.96 3.14 13.19
CA VAL A 151 -8.59 3.57 12.84
C VAL A 151 -8.55 4.05 11.39
N THR A 152 -8.03 5.26 11.18
CA THR A 152 -7.87 5.83 9.84
C THR A 152 -6.55 5.38 9.25
N ILE A 153 -6.60 4.68 8.12
CA ILE A 153 -5.41 4.24 7.39
C ILE A 153 -5.31 4.98 6.07
N ILE A 154 -4.12 5.50 5.81
CA ILE A 154 -3.71 6.01 4.51
C ILE A 154 -2.97 4.89 3.80
N SER A 155 -3.47 4.41 2.66
CA SER A 155 -2.85 3.31 1.90
C SER A 155 -2.04 3.88 0.74
N THR A 156 -0.75 3.59 0.69
CA THR A 156 0.04 3.91 -0.51
C THR A 156 -0.45 3.07 -1.68
N ALA A 157 -0.58 3.66 -2.86
CA ALA A 157 -1.03 2.94 -4.03
C ALA A 157 -0.39 3.45 -5.31
N LEU A 158 -0.09 2.53 -6.22
CA LEU A 158 0.24 2.79 -7.62
C LEU A 158 -0.70 1.97 -8.50
N ASN A 159 -0.98 2.45 -9.70
CA ASN A 159 -1.84 1.75 -10.65
C ASN A 159 -0.99 0.79 -11.50
N LEU A 160 -0.73 -0.39 -10.94
CA LEU A 160 0.12 -1.43 -11.54
C LEU A 160 -0.68 -2.39 -12.43
N GLY A 161 -1.16 -1.91 -13.58
CA GLY A 161 -1.98 -2.70 -14.50
C GLY A 161 -3.43 -2.88 -14.07
N ALA A 162 -3.79 -2.34 -12.90
CA ALA A 162 -5.15 -2.27 -12.36
C ALA A 162 -5.36 -0.93 -11.63
N PRO A 163 -6.61 -0.45 -11.50
CA PRO A 163 -6.96 0.87 -10.94
C PRO A 163 -7.03 0.83 -9.40
N PHE A 164 -5.89 0.62 -8.74
CA PHE A 164 -5.82 0.48 -7.28
C PHE A 164 -6.21 1.77 -6.55
N ASN A 165 -5.74 2.94 -7.01
CA ASN A 165 -6.07 4.23 -6.39
C ASN A 165 -7.58 4.50 -6.43
N GLU A 166 -8.19 4.29 -7.60
CA GLU A 166 -9.62 4.47 -7.80
C GLU A 166 -10.43 3.46 -6.97
N MET A 167 -9.97 2.20 -6.90
CA MET A 167 -10.61 1.16 -6.08
C MET A 167 -10.62 1.54 -4.60
N ILE A 168 -9.48 1.98 -4.04
CA ILE A 168 -9.39 2.42 -2.64
C ILE A 168 -10.32 3.61 -2.39
N ALA A 169 -10.28 4.64 -3.26
CA ALA A 169 -11.13 5.82 -3.12
C ALA A 169 -12.64 5.50 -3.22
N LEU A 170 -13.04 4.65 -4.16
CA LEU A 170 -14.45 4.26 -4.37
C LEU A 170 -15.01 3.43 -3.21
N ARG A 171 -14.15 2.79 -2.41
CA ARG A 171 -14.52 2.14 -1.14
C ARG A 171 -14.64 3.14 0.02
N GLY A 172 -14.38 4.43 -0.22
CA GLY A 172 -14.38 5.48 0.79
C GLY A 172 -13.12 5.52 1.65
N LEU A 173 -12.02 4.91 1.19
CA LEU A 173 -10.73 4.84 1.87
C LEU A 173 -9.75 5.86 1.27
N LEU A 174 -8.60 6.06 1.93
CA LEU A 174 -7.63 7.11 1.59
C LEU A 174 -6.44 6.53 0.81
N PRO A 175 -6.39 6.66 -0.53
CA PRO A 175 -5.18 6.34 -1.28
C PRO A 175 -4.18 7.49 -1.21
N LEU A 176 -2.90 7.15 -1.04
CA LEU A 176 -1.77 8.05 -1.26
C LEU A 176 -1.01 7.59 -2.52
N TYR A 177 -1.10 8.40 -3.57
CA TYR A 177 -0.41 8.13 -4.83
C TYR A 177 1.06 8.57 -4.74
N ILE A 178 1.94 7.64 -4.35
CA ILE A 178 3.37 7.87 -4.11
C ILE A 178 4.20 6.66 -4.53
N THR A 179 5.43 6.89 -4.99
CA THR A 179 6.37 5.82 -5.32
C THR A 179 7.27 5.44 -4.15
N PRO A 180 7.82 4.20 -4.12
CA PRO A 180 8.71 3.78 -3.05
C PRO A 180 10.01 4.57 -2.92
N ASN A 181 10.44 5.25 -3.99
CA ASN A 181 11.66 6.04 -4.04
C ASN A 181 11.48 7.45 -3.45
N GLN A 182 10.24 7.83 -3.13
CA GLN A 182 9.91 9.17 -2.68
C GLN A 182 9.76 9.22 -1.17
N ARG A 183 10.32 10.28 -0.57
CA ARG A 183 10.11 10.59 0.84
C ARG A 183 8.62 10.81 1.12
N LEU A 184 8.10 10.16 2.14
CA LEU A 184 6.72 10.26 2.59
C LEU A 184 6.35 11.71 2.92
N PRO A 185 5.24 12.24 2.38
CA PRO A 185 4.81 13.62 2.54
C PRO A 185 4.08 13.84 3.86
N PHE A 186 4.57 13.21 4.94
CA PHE A 186 4.04 13.36 6.29
C PHE A 186 5.06 14.08 7.16
N PHE A 187 4.53 14.81 8.15
CA PHE A 187 5.37 15.38 9.19
C PHE A 187 5.95 14.26 10.06
N GLU A 188 7.01 14.59 10.79
CA GLU A 188 7.75 13.61 11.57
C GLU A 188 6.99 13.25 12.85
N ASN A 189 7.10 12.00 13.30
CA ASN A 189 6.48 11.49 14.52
C ASN A 189 4.95 11.70 14.62
N THR A 190 4.21 11.58 13.52
CA THR A 190 2.75 11.77 13.50
C THR A 190 1.94 10.49 13.37
N MET A 191 2.53 9.40 12.88
CA MET A 191 1.81 8.14 12.64
C MET A 191 1.84 7.24 13.88
N ASP A 192 0.69 6.64 14.24
CA ASP A 192 0.60 5.68 15.35
C ASP A 192 1.02 4.27 14.89
N LEU A 193 0.81 3.96 13.61
CA LEU A 193 1.06 2.65 13.01
C LEU A 193 1.62 2.79 11.59
N ILE A 194 2.62 1.98 11.25
CA ILE A 194 2.98 1.68 9.87
C ILE A 194 2.78 0.18 9.67
N HIS A 195 2.03 -0.18 8.65
CA HIS A 195 1.79 -1.55 8.23
C HIS A 195 2.39 -1.79 6.84
N THR A 196 2.95 -2.98 6.61
CA THR A 196 3.46 -3.39 5.30
C THR A 196 3.19 -4.87 5.06
N THR A 197 2.75 -5.19 3.85
CA THR A 197 2.67 -6.56 3.34
C THR A 197 2.92 -6.58 1.83
N GLY A 198 3.71 -7.55 1.36
CA GLY A 198 3.83 -7.91 -0.06
C GLY A 198 4.43 -6.88 -1.02
N LEU A 199 4.81 -5.68 -0.54
CA LEU A 199 5.39 -4.61 -1.36
C LEU A 199 6.92 -4.61 -1.34
N LEU A 200 7.52 -4.84 -0.16
CA LEU A 200 8.97 -4.77 0.05
C LEU A 200 9.65 -6.13 0.08
N ASP A 201 9.00 -7.18 -0.45
CA ASP A 201 9.55 -8.52 -0.36
C ASP A 201 10.97 -8.62 -0.97
N GLY A 202 11.69 -9.70 -0.65
CA GLY A 202 13.14 -9.86 -0.68
C GLY A 202 13.84 -9.78 -2.04
N TRP A 203 13.22 -9.15 -3.03
CA TRP A 203 13.83 -8.66 -4.26
C TRP A 203 14.11 -7.15 -4.18
N ILE A 204 13.68 -6.48 -3.10
CA ILE A 204 14.02 -5.10 -2.88
C ILE A 204 15.52 -4.96 -2.60
N ASP A 205 16.12 -3.95 -3.21
CA ASP A 205 17.50 -3.60 -2.94
C ASP A 205 17.67 -3.14 -1.48
N LEU A 206 18.73 -3.61 -0.80
CA LEU A 206 18.96 -3.32 0.62
C LEU A 206 19.16 -1.82 0.88
N LEU A 207 19.80 -1.08 -0.04
CA LEU A 207 19.98 0.36 0.09
C LEU A 207 18.64 1.10 0.00
N LEU A 208 17.77 0.67 -0.94
CA LEU A 208 16.41 1.23 -1.01
C LEU A 208 15.60 0.91 0.25
N LEU A 209 15.68 -0.32 0.77
CA LEU A 209 15.01 -0.68 2.01
C LEU A 209 15.51 0.16 3.19
N ASP A 210 16.81 0.42 3.28
CA ASP A 210 17.38 1.25 4.34
C ASP A 210 16.77 2.65 4.33
N PHE A 211 16.75 3.33 3.16
CA PHE A 211 16.08 4.62 3.01
C PHE A 211 14.60 4.59 3.43
N ILE A 212 13.86 3.54 3.04
CA ILE A 212 12.46 3.36 3.42
C ILE A 212 12.32 3.23 4.94
N LEU A 213 13.17 2.43 5.59
CA LEU A 213 13.10 2.22 7.04
C LEU A 213 13.44 3.49 7.82
N PHE A 214 14.41 4.28 7.37
CA PHE A 214 14.69 5.60 7.95
C PHE A 214 13.51 6.55 7.80
N ASP A 215 12.82 6.54 6.64
CA ASP A 215 11.67 7.40 6.42
C ASP A 215 10.42 6.94 7.21
N TRP A 216 10.25 5.63 7.39
CA TRP A 216 9.26 5.06 8.30
C TRP A 216 9.53 5.43 9.75
N ASP A 217 10.76 5.26 10.23
CA ASP A 217 11.15 5.69 11.57
C ASP A 217 10.86 7.18 11.75
N ARG A 218 11.17 8.02 10.77
CA ARG A 218 10.90 9.46 10.82
C ARG A 218 9.42 9.78 11.04
N VAL A 219 8.50 9.15 10.31
CA VAL A 219 7.05 9.47 10.40
C VAL A 219 6.35 8.77 11.56
N LEU A 220 6.86 7.64 12.04
CA LEU A 220 6.30 6.91 13.17
C LEU A 220 6.60 7.65 14.47
N ARG A 221 5.57 7.87 15.30
CA ARG A 221 5.76 8.55 16.60
C ARG A 221 6.46 7.65 17.63
N PRO A 222 7.12 8.20 18.67
CA PRO A 222 7.54 7.41 19.82
C PRO A 222 6.35 6.65 20.43
N GLY A 223 6.54 5.36 20.68
CA GLY A 223 5.47 4.44 21.10
C GLY A 223 4.58 3.94 19.94
N GLY A 224 4.78 4.43 18.72
CA GLY A 224 4.11 3.93 17.53
C GLY A 224 4.59 2.53 17.13
N LEU A 225 3.73 1.81 16.41
CA LEU A 225 3.98 0.42 16.00
C LEU A 225 4.39 0.33 14.53
N LEU A 226 5.45 -0.42 14.25
CA LEU A 226 5.78 -0.93 12.93
C LEU A 226 5.34 -2.40 12.87
N TRP A 227 4.38 -2.67 11.99
CA TRP A 227 3.84 -3.99 11.72
C TRP A 227 4.27 -4.47 10.34
N VAL A 228 5.21 -5.41 10.34
CA VAL A 228 5.69 -6.12 9.16
C VAL A 228 4.93 -7.43 9.07
N ASP A 229 4.16 -7.63 8.00
CA ASP A 229 3.31 -8.82 7.82
C ASP A 229 3.78 -9.65 6.62
N LYS A 230 4.21 -10.89 6.89
CA LYS A 230 4.65 -11.88 5.89
C LYS A 230 5.68 -11.34 4.89
N PHE A 231 6.67 -10.58 5.36
CA PHE A 231 7.81 -10.20 4.54
C PHE A 231 8.54 -11.46 4.08
N PHE A 232 8.63 -11.71 2.76
CA PHE A 232 9.34 -12.90 2.28
C PHE A 232 10.77 -12.55 1.87
N CYS A 233 11.72 -13.45 2.12
CA CYS A 233 13.08 -13.36 1.56
C CYS A 233 13.69 -14.75 1.40
N ASN A 234 14.82 -14.85 0.68
CA ASN A 234 15.60 -16.08 0.71
C ASN A 234 16.18 -16.27 2.12
N ARG A 235 16.29 -17.53 2.55
CA ARG A 235 16.86 -17.90 3.84
C ARG A 235 18.30 -17.42 4.01
N LYS A 236 19.06 -17.33 2.91
CA LYS A 236 20.45 -16.86 2.91
C LYS A 236 20.58 -15.37 3.23
N ASP A 237 19.56 -14.59 2.86
CA ASP A 237 19.55 -13.13 3.01
C ASP A 237 18.81 -12.70 4.30
N LEU A 238 18.27 -13.66 5.07
CA LEU A 238 17.45 -13.41 6.24
C LEU A 238 18.19 -12.54 7.27
N ASP A 239 19.45 -12.86 7.56
CA ASP A 239 20.23 -12.14 8.57
C ASP A 239 20.45 -10.66 8.19
N ASP A 240 20.62 -10.36 6.90
CA ASP A 240 20.75 -8.99 6.39
C ASP A 240 19.45 -8.21 6.58
N TYR A 241 18.30 -8.79 6.20
CA TYR A 241 17.00 -8.17 6.42
C TYR A 241 16.67 -8.03 7.91
N MET A 242 17.04 -9.02 8.74
CA MET A 242 16.88 -8.93 10.18
C MET A 242 17.69 -7.78 10.76
N TYR A 243 18.94 -7.61 10.33
CA TYR A 243 19.76 -6.48 10.74
C TYR A 243 19.09 -5.14 10.39
N MET A 244 18.54 -5.02 9.18
CA MET A 244 17.83 -3.82 8.72
C MET A 244 16.64 -3.44 9.61
N PHE A 245 15.79 -4.41 10.00
CA PHE A 245 14.67 -4.11 10.90
C PHE A 245 15.08 -3.83 12.36
N LEU A 246 16.25 -4.32 12.79
CA LEU A 246 16.69 -4.25 14.19
C LEU A 246 17.62 -3.09 14.51
N GLN A 247 18.20 -2.44 13.50
CA GLN A 247 19.16 -1.34 13.67
C GLN A 247 18.61 -0.16 14.50
N PHE A 248 17.29 0.06 14.49
CA PHE A 248 16.64 1.20 15.15
C PHE A 248 16.31 0.99 16.64
N ARG A 249 16.71 -0.15 17.22
CA ARG A 249 16.46 -0.54 18.62
C ARG A 249 14.97 -0.54 19.01
N TYR A 250 14.10 -0.95 18.08
CA TYR A 250 12.67 -1.07 18.38
C TYR A 250 12.43 -2.17 19.42
N LYS A 251 11.48 -1.94 20.32
CA LYS A 251 11.01 -2.95 21.26
C LYS A 251 10.20 -3.99 20.50
N LYS A 252 10.57 -5.27 20.63
CA LYS A 252 9.86 -6.38 19.97
C LYS A 252 8.66 -6.81 20.82
N HIS A 253 7.46 -6.72 20.26
CA HIS A 253 6.25 -7.30 20.85
C HIS A 253 5.99 -8.70 20.32
N LYS A 254 6.11 -8.87 18.99
CA LYS A 254 5.99 -10.17 18.33
C LYS A 254 7.04 -10.28 17.23
N TRP A 255 7.57 -11.48 17.05
CA TRP A 255 8.54 -11.79 16.01
C TRP A 255 8.42 -13.26 15.65
N VAL A 256 8.10 -13.55 14.39
CA VAL A 256 7.91 -14.90 13.89
C VAL A 256 8.63 -15.05 12.56
N VAL A 257 9.43 -16.10 12.44
CA VAL A 257 10.01 -16.55 11.17
C VAL A 257 9.46 -17.94 10.87
N ALA A 258 8.92 -18.13 9.67
CA ALA A 258 8.37 -19.41 9.24
C ALA A 258 8.83 -19.77 7.82
N PRO A 259 8.96 -21.06 7.48
CA PRO A 259 9.28 -21.46 6.12
C PRO A 259 8.13 -21.11 5.16
N LYS A 260 8.47 -20.50 4.02
CA LYS A 260 7.57 -20.32 2.86
C LYS A 260 7.77 -21.48 1.86
N SER A 261 9.02 -21.83 1.62
CA SER A 261 9.44 -22.94 0.78
C SER A 261 10.77 -23.51 1.29
N LYS A 262 11.46 -24.36 0.50
CA LYS A 262 12.78 -24.91 0.88
C LYS A 262 13.79 -23.79 1.15
N ASP A 263 13.83 -22.80 0.27
CA ASP A 263 14.84 -21.75 0.26
C ASP A 263 14.32 -20.38 0.70
N GLU A 264 13.00 -20.22 0.85
CA GLU A 264 12.38 -18.95 1.25
C GLU A 264 11.72 -19.02 2.63
N VAL A 265 11.71 -17.88 3.32
CA VAL A 265 11.06 -17.71 4.63
C VAL A 265 10.13 -16.51 4.62
N TYR A 266 9.14 -16.54 5.50
CA TYR A 266 8.36 -15.37 5.91
C TYR A 266 8.86 -14.84 7.24
N LEU A 267 8.96 -13.52 7.36
CA LEU A 267 9.18 -12.77 8.58
C LEU A 267 7.95 -11.91 8.87
N SER A 268 7.38 -12.07 10.06
CA SER A 268 6.35 -11.18 10.59
C SER A 268 6.82 -10.60 11.92
N ALA A 269 6.69 -9.28 12.08
CA ALA A 269 7.17 -8.58 13.26
C ALA A 269 6.22 -7.44 13.66
N LEU A 270 6.04 -7.30 14.97
CA LEU A 270 5.38 -6.14 15.58
C LEU A 270 6.39 -5.47 16.50
N LEU A 271 6.79 -4.27 16.12
CA LEU A 271 7.90 -3.54 16.70
C LEU A 271 7.40 -2.18 17.18
N GLU A 272 7.80 -1.74 18.37
CA GLU A 272 7.44 -0.42 18.93
C GLU A 272 8.66 0.51 18.92
N LYS A 273 8.48 1.71 18.36
CA LYS A 273 9.52 2.73 18.33
C LYS A 273 9.79 3.26 19.75
N PRO A 274 11.02 3.21 20.26
CA PRO A 274 11.33 3.71 21.60
C PRO A 274 11.31 5.25 21.61
N PRO A 275 11.07 5.88 22.78
CA PRO A 275 11.46 7.27 22.96
C PRO A 275 12.98 7.38 22.84
N ARG A 276 13.46 8.28 21.98
CA ARG A 276 14.85 8.68 21.92
C ARG A 276 14.92 10.08 22.52
N SER A 277 15.26 10.17 23.79
CA SER A 277 15.70 11.45 24.35
C SER A 277 17.01 11.84 23.67
N LEU A 278 17.16 13.12 23.33
CA LEU A 278 18.48 13.69 23.08
C LEU A 278 19.36 13.54 24.33
#